data_AF-W0FXZ5-F1
#
_entry.id   AF-W0FXZ5-F1
#
_cell.length_a   1.000
_cell.length_b   1.000
_cell.length_c   1.000
_cell.angle_alpha   90.00
_cell.angle_beta   90.00
_cell.angle_gamma   90.00
#
_symmetry.space_group_name_H-M   'P 1'
#
loop_
_entity.id
_entity.type
_entity.pdbx_description
1 polymer ?
#
loop_
_entity_poly.entity_id
_entity_poly.type
_entity_poly.pdbx_seq_one_letter_code
_entity_poly.pdbx_strand_id
1 'polypeptide(L)'
;MADGEAALKFQVTVQDEAVLDRDRALVAFLKARIAEREEVAGRDEERLLAGVAQCLLEFEEKFDHPHRGDDRYSFFAGQLQALGWSLRCTAAVFSGHPDFQENFRP
;
A
#
# COMPACT_ATOMS: atom_id res chain seq x y z
N MET A 1 6.30 28.16 -22.78
CA MET A 1 5.82 26.80 -23.14
C MET A 1 6.62 25.71 -22.42
N ALA A 2 7.95 25.83 -22.28
CA ALA A 2 8.78 24.85 -21.54
C ALA A 2 8.58 24.84 -19.99
N ASP A 3 8.21 25.98 -19.39
CA ASP A 3 8.07 26.12 -17.93
C ASP A 3 6.90 25.34 -17.32
N GLY A 4 5.77 25.26 -18.05
CA GLY A 4 4.57 24.55 -17.58
C GLY A 4 4.72 23.03 -17.60
N GLU A 5 5.49 22.50 -18.56
CA GLU A 5 5.70 21.06 -18.69
C GLU A 5 6.64 20.52 -17.60
N ALA A 6 7.66 21.29 -17.22
CA ALA A 6 8.55 20.95 -16.11
C ALA A 6 7.83 21.01 -14.75
N ALA A 7 7.00 22.02 -14.52
CA ALA A 7 6.20 22.15 -13.30
C ALA A 7 5.20 20.98 -13.14
N LEU A 8 4.56 20.57 -14.24
CA LEU A 8 3.64 19.43 -14.24
C LEU A 8 4.37 18.10 -13.95
N LYS A 9 5.52 17.87 -14.59
CA LYS A 9 6.35 16.67 -14.33
C LYS A 9 6.79 16.62 -12.87
N PHE A 10 7.23 17.74 -12.30
CA PHE A 10 7.62 17.82 -10.90
C PHE A 10 6.46 17.51 -9.94
N GLN A 11 5.26 18.07 -10.18
CA GLN A 11 4.08 17.77 -9.35
C GLN A 11 3.65 16.30 -9.41
N VAL A 12 3.73 15.68 -10.60
CA VAL A 12 3.41 14.25 -10.76
C VAL A 12 4.40 13.38 -9.99
N THR A 13 5.71 13.66 -10.10
CA THR A 13 6.74 12.93 -9.35
C THR A 13 6.54 13.03 -7.83
N VAL A 14 6.23 14.23 -7.31
CA VAL A 14 5.98 14.43 -5.87
C VAL A 14 4.72 13.69 -5.39
N GLN A 15 3.66 13.65 -6.21
CA GLN A 15 2.45 12.89 -5.87
C GLN A 15 2.71 11.38 -5.87
N ASP A 16 3.48 10.87 -6.84
CA ASP A 16 3.84 9.45 -6.91
C ASP A 16 4.69 9.03 -5.70
N GLU A 17 5.65 9.86 -5.27
CA GLU A 17 6.45 9.61 -4.06
C GLU A 17 5.61 9.60 -2.79
N ALA A 18 4.68 10.55 -2.62
CA ALA A 18 3.81 10.60 -1.45
C ALA A 18 2.86 9.39 -1.37
N VAL A 19 2.40 8.89 -2.52
CA VAL A 19 1.59 7.66 -2.62
C VAL A 19 2.41 6.44 -2.22
N LEU A 20 3.64 6.32 -2.73
CA LEU A 20 4.55 5.23 -2.37
C LEU A 20 4.90 5.24 -0.88
N ASP A 21 5.16 6.41 -0.30
CA ASP A 21 5.48 6.52 1.13
C ASP A 21 4.29 6.14 2.01
N ARG A 22 3.06 6.53 1.63
CA ARG A 22 1.84 6.06 2.29
C ARG A 22 1.73 4.54 2.20
N ASP A 23 1.93 3.96 1.02
CA ASP A 23 1.75 2.53 0.81
C ASP A 23 2.81 1.70 1.56
N ARG A 24 4.06 2.19 1.63
CA ARG A 24 5.12 1.62 2.49
C ARG A 24 4.74 1.66 3.97
N ALA A 25 4.26 2.82 4.45
CA ALA A 25 3.83 2.98 5.83
C ALA A 25 2.63 2.08 6.18
N LEU A 26 1.68 1.93 5.25
CA LEU A 26 0.53 1.05 5.37
C LEU A 26 0.96 -0.41 5.50
N VAL A 27 1.88 -0.88 4.66
CA VAL A 27 2.37 -2.26 4.74
C VAL A 27 3.12 -2.50 6.05
N ALA A 28 4.00 -1.59 6.45
CA ALA A 28 4.71 -1.69 7.72
C ALA A 28 3.75 -1.78 8.91
N PHE A 29 2.69 -0.96 8.92
CA PHE A 29 1.64 -0.99 9.93
C PHE A 29 0.92 -2.34 9.96
N LEU A 30 0.47 -2.85 8.81
CA LEU A 30 -0.25 -4.13 8.74
C LEU A 30 0.65 -5.31 9.14
N LYS A 31 1.94 -5.30 8.76
CA LYS A 31 2.91 -6.31 9.20
C LYS A 31 3.11 -6.30 10.71
N ALA A 32 3.16 -5.13 11.34
CA ALA A 32 3.26 -5.03 12.80
C ALA A 32 2.03 -5.65 13.49
N ARG A 33 0.81 -5.38 12.97
CA ARG A 33 -0.43 -5.97 13.51
C ARG A 33 -0.50 -7.49 13.33
N ILE A 34 0.03 -8.01 12.22
CA ILE A 34 0.16 -9.45 12.00
C ILE A 34 1.13 -10.05 13.02
N ALA A 35 2.31 -9.47 13.19
CA ALA A 35 3.33 -9.97 14.12
C ALA A 35 2.84 -10.01 15.57
N GLU A 36 2.12 -8.98 16.03
CA GLU A 36 1.48 -8.97 17.36
C GLU A 36 0.48 -10.12 17.55
N ARG A 37 -0.19 -10.53 16.47
CA ARG A 37 -1.18 -11.61 16.53
C ARG A 37 -0.55 -12.99 16.42
N GLU A 38 0.51 -13.14 15.63
CA GLU A 38 1.22 -14.41 15.43
C GLU A 38 1.72 -15.03 16.76
N GLU A 39 2.12 -14.22 17.74
CA GLU A 39 2.61 -14.70 19.04
C GLU A 39 1.59 -15.56 19.82
N VAL A 40 0.30 -15.38 19.56
CA VAL A 40 -0.80 -16.03 20.29
C VAL A 40 -1.78 -16.75 19.35
N ALA A 41 -1.44 -16.87 18.07
CA ALA A 41 -2.32 -17.45 17.06
C ALA A 41 -2.44 -18.97 17.21
N GLY A 42 -3.63 -19.50 16.93
CA GLY A 42 -3.81 -20.94 16.69
C GLY A 42 -3.44 -21.32 15.25
N ARG A 43 -3.28 -22.62 14.94
CA ARG A 43 -2.85 -23.09 13.60
C ARG A 43 -3.65 -22.54 12.42
N ASP A 44 -4.97 -22.45 12.54
CA ASP A 44 -5.82 -21.95 11.45
C ASP A 44 -5.64 -20.45 11.24
N GLU A 45 -5.37 -19.73 12.33
CA GLU A 45 -5.08 -18.31 12.32
C GLU A 45 -3.68 -18.02 11.78
N GLU A 46 -2.67 -18.82 12.14
CA GLU A 46 -1.33 -18.76 11.54
C GLU A 46 -1.39 -18.92 10.02
N ARG A 47 -2.19 -19.86 9.52
CA ARG A 47 -2.37 -20.06 8.07
C ARG A 47 -3.02 -18.85 7.40
N LEU A 48 -3.99 -18.23 8.06
CA LEU A 48 -4.62 -17.00 7.58
C LEU A 48 -3.61 -15.84 7.55
N LEU A 49 -2.86 -15.64 8.63
CA LEU A 49 -1.86 -14.59 8.78
C LEU A 49 -0.75 -14.73 7.73
N ALA A 50 -0.27 -15.94 7.47
CA ALA A 50 0.68 -16.23 6.40
C ALA A 50 0.14 -15.85 5.01
N GLY A 51 -1.15 -16.12 4.75
CA GLY A 51 -1.80 -15.71 3.50
C GLY A 51 -1.88 -14.18 3.35
N VAL A 52 -2.19 -13.45 4.42
CA VAL A 52 -2.19 -11.99 4.41
C VAL A 52 -0.78 -11.43 4.24
N ALA A 53 0.21 -12.02 4.90
CA ALA A 53 1.62 -11.63 4.74
C ALA A 53 2.09 -11.80 3.29
N GLN A 54 1.67 -12.87 2.60
CA GLN A 54 1.96 -13.08 1.19
C GLN A 54 1.35 -11.98 0.30
N CYS A 55 0.09 -11.59 0.54
CA CYS A 55 -0.54 -10.47 -0.19
C CYS A 55 0.21 -9.15 0.02
N LEU A 56 0.71 -8.89 1.24
CA LEU A 56 1.49 -7.68 1.53
C LEU A 56 2.84 -7.69 0.79
N LEU A 57 3.50 -8.84 0.73
CA LEU A 57 4.75 -9.01 0.00
C LEU A 57 4.54 -8.79 -1.51
N GLU A 58 3.48 -9.36 -2.09
CA GLU A 58 3.14 -9.12 -3.49
C GLU A 58 2.86 -7.64 -3.77
N PHE A 59 2.20 -6.93 -2.84
CA PHE A 59 1.95 -5.50 -2.97
C PHE A 59 3.26 -4.69 -2.93
N GLU A 60 4.18 -5.01 -2.02
CA GLU A 60 5.50 -4.36 -1.93
C GLU A 60 6.36 -4.57 -3.17
N GLU A 61 6.37 -5.79 -3.72
CA GLU A 61 7.10 -6.09 -4.96
C GLU A 61 6.65 -5.22 -6.14
N LYS A 62 5.43 -4.69 -6.09
CA LYS A 62 4.90 -3.79 -7.12
C LYS A 62 5.21 -2.31 -6.87
N PHE A 63 5.80 -1.92 -5.73
CA PHE A 63 6.25 -0.55 -5.49
C PHE A 63 7.34 -0.13 -6.49
N ASP A 64 8.27 -1.04 -6.77
CA ASP A 64 9.41 -0.78 -7.65
C ASP A 64 9.12 -1.07 -9.11
N HIS A 65 7.93 -1.61 -9.44
CA HIS A 65 7.52 -1.76 -10.82
C HIS A 65 7.26 -0.37 -11.38
N PRO A 66 8.16 0.18 -12.23
CA PRO A 66 7.94 1.49 -12.80
C PRO A 66 6.67 1.35 -13.62
N HIS A 67 5.71 2.24 -13.44
CA HIS A 67 4.64 2.45 -14.40
C HIS A 67 5.31 2.80 -15.74
N ARG A 68 5.69 1.77 -16.50
CA ARG A 68 6.45 1.88 -17.74
C ARG A 68 5.57 2.65 -18.70
N GLY A 69 5.85 3.94 -18.87
CA GLY A 69 5.34 4.81 -19.92
C GLY A 69 3.84 4.74 -20.18
N ASP A 70 3.10 5.74 -19.71
CA ASP A 70 1.72 6.03 -20.17
C ASP A 70 0.61 5.04 -19.76
N ASP A 71 0.92 4.08 -18.90
CA ASP A 71 0.01 2.97 -18.55
C ASP A 71 -0.87 3.23 -17.31
N ARG A 72 -1.23 4.51 -17.04
CA ARG A 72 -2.11 4.90 -15.91
C ARG A 72 -3.51 4.28 -15.99
N TYR A 73 -3.90 3.80 -17.17
CA TYR A 73 -5.15 3.06 -17.44
C TYR A 73 -4.93 1.57 -17.71
N SER A 74 -3.71 1.07 -17.48
CA SER A 74 -3.44 -0.35 -17.64
C SER A 74 -4.23 -1.16 -16.63
N PHE A 75 -4.61 -2.35 -17.05
CA PHE A 75 -5.22 -3.35 -16.18
C PHE A 75 -4.38 -3.59 -14.91
N PHE A 76 -3.04 -3.58 -15.04
CA PHE A 76 -2.11 -3.76 -13.93
C PHE A 76 -2.13 -2.59 -12.93
N ALA A 77 -2.16 -1.35 -13.40
CA ALA A 77 -2.30 -0.19 -12.52
C ALA A 77 -3.63 -0.22 -11.75
N GLY A 78 -4.72 -0.59 -12.44
CA GLY A 78 -6.03 -0.76 -11.80
C GLY A 78 -6.06 -1.87 -10.74
N GLN A 79 -5.40 -3.01 -10.99
CA GLN A 79 -5.27 -4.08 -10.00
C GLN A 79 -4.49 -3.65 -8.76
N LEU A 80 -3.38 -2.92 -8.95
CA LEU A 80 -2.58 -2.45 -7.83
C LEU A 80 -3.33 -1.40 -6.99
N GLN A 81 -4.05 -0.48 -7.63
CA GLN A 81 -4.92 0.47 -6.94
C GLN A 81 -6.04 -0.23 -6.16
N ALA A 82 -6.68 -1.24 -6.75
CA ALA A 82 -7.71 -2.03 -6.08
C ALA A 82 -7.15 -2.77 -4.87
N LEU A 83 -5.97 -3.40 -4.99
CA LEU A 83 -5.29 -4.05 -3.87
C LEU A 83 -4.94 -3.04 -2.77
N GLY A 84 -4.36 -1.89 -3.11
CA GLY A 84 -4.07 -0.82 -2.15
C GLY A 84 -5.33 -0.31 -1.45
N TRP A 85 -6.44 -0.16 -2.16
CA TRP A 85 -7.73 0.18 -1.58
C TRP A 85 -8.21 -0.88 -0.59
N SER A 86 -8.16 -2.16 -0.96
CA SER A 86 -8.52 -3.26 -0.06
C SER A 86 -7.68 -3.27 1.21
N LEU A 87 -6.37 -3.05 1.11
CA LEU A 87 -5.47 -2.97 2.28
C LEU A 87 -5.82 -1.79 3.19
N ARG A 88 -6.19 -0.62 2.63
CA ARG A 88 -6.66 0.53 3.42
C ARG A 88 -7.98 0.24 4.13
N CYS A 89 -8.92 -0.44 3.47
CA CYS A 89 -10.15 -0.92 4.12
C CYS A 89 -9.83 -1.87 5.28
N THR A 90 -8.87 -2.78 5.12
CA THR A 90 -8.41 -3.65 6.21
C THR A 90 -7.76 -2.84 7.33
N ALA A 91 -6.88 -1.89 7.04
CA ALA A 91 -6.24 -1.07 8.06
C ALA A 91 -7.24 -0.25 8.89
N ALA A 92 -8.39 0.14 8.32
CA ALA A 92 -9.42 0.89 9.02
C ALA A 92 -10.01 0.18 10.26
N VAL A 93 -9.93 -1.16 10.33
CA VAL A 93 -10.34 -1.91 11.54
C VAL A 93 -9.46 -1.57 12.75
N PHE A 94 -8.25 -1.06 12.50
CA PHE A 94 -7.30 -0.60 13.51
C PHE A 94 -7.29 0.93 13.67
N SER A 95 -8.33 1.64 13.23
CA SER A 95 -8.39 3.12 13.31
C SER A 95 -8.28 3.70 14.72
N GLY A 96 -8.55 2.90 15.76
CA GLY A 96 -8.31 3.28 17.16
C GLY A 96 -6.89 3.01 17.67
N HIS A 97 -6.02 2.41 16.86
CA HIS A 97 -4.65 2.07 17.25
C HIS A 97 -3.76 3.33 17.26
N PRO A 98 -2.87 3.54 18.26
CA PRO A 98 -2.05 4.76 18.36
C PRO A 98 -1.14 5.01 17.14
N ASP A 99 -0.63 3.95 16.52
CA ASP A 99 0.20 4.04 15.32
C ASP A 99 -0.58 4.19 14.00
N PHE A 100 -1.92 4.20 14.06
CA PHE A 100 -2.74 4.37 12.87
C PHE A 100 -2.59 5.80 12.34
N GLN A 101 -2.29 5.93 11.04
CA GLN A 101 -2.20 7.23 10.37
C GLN A 101 -3.50 7.50 9.61
N GLU A 102 -4.01 8.73 9.70
CA GLU A 102 -5.27 9.12 9.02
C GLU A 102 -5.20 8.97 7.49
N ASN A 103 -4.00 9.07 6.90
CA ASN A 103 -3.79 8.83 5.47
C ASN A 103 -3.92 7.35 5.06
N PHE A 104 -4.06 6.41 6.00
CA PHE A 104 -4.39 5.01 5.72
C PHE A 104 -5.87 4.81 5.42
N ARG A 105 -6.73 5.80 5.71
CA ARG A 105 -8.15 5.69 5.36
C ARG A 105 -8.30 5.56 3.83
N PRO A 106 -9.23 4.70 3.35
CA PRO A 106 -9.43 4.42 1.93
C PRO A 106 -9.52 5.64 1.03
#